data_AF-A0A497L2S3-F1
#
_entry.id   AF-A0A497L2S3-F1
#
_cell.length_a   1.000
_cell.length_b   1.000
_cell.length_c   1.000
_cell.angle_alpha   90.00
_cell.angle_beta   90.00
_cell.angle_gamma   90.00
#
_symmetry.space_group_name_H-M   'P 1'
#
loop_
_entity.id
_entity.type
_entity.pdbx_description
1 polymer ?
#
loop_
_entity_poly.entity_id
_entity_poly.type
_entity_poly.pdbx_seq_one_letter_code
_entity_poly.pdbx_strand_id
1 'polypeptide(L)'
;RRDPDAEITIIERSGLFSYAGCGMPFYIEGVIRDVKELLCTPLGVIRDERYFKSVKDIDILGRTEALRINRGEKTVTVRELETGRVYDIPYDKLVLAVGARPIVPPIEGVDLDGVYRLNNPLDAEAIRREVEGGAKEIAIIGGGLIGMETCGAFISRGCRVTVFEMLDQLLPALLDREMALLLENYLRAEGVDVRTGSRVERLVDSGTGRVAGVATADGRRIDVDLVVMAVGVRPNVALAREAGLEIGETGAIAVNEYLQTSDPDIYAGGDCVENTCLVTGGKAYVPLGSTANKHGRVIGDNVTGGRTAFPGVTRTTVFKVLGYNVGKTGLSEREAKAAGYDPVTSVAPKGDCSHYYPAAHPFIIKLIADRRTGRLLGGQALGPGEVVKRIDVLATALRFRASVEDIAGLDLGYAPPYSTAIDPVAHAANIIRNKMEGLARGTSAADLKAKLDGGEDLTLLDVRTPAEAEEQPFRDPRVRLIPIDELRQRLGELPRSREIVVLCRTGVRAYEAQRVLNGAGFRDVRFLDGGLAAWPYPPRGAV
;
A
#
# COMPACT_ATOMS: atom_id res chain seq x y z
N ARG A 1 -12.36 -9.20 28.00
CA ARG A 1 -12.04 -10.37 28.84
C ARG A 1 -13.06 -11.46 28.53
N ARG A 2 -12.63 -12.73 28.37
CA ARG A 2 -13.51 -13.88 28.09
C ARG A 2 -13.69 -14.74 29.33
N ASP A 3 -12.59 -15.01 30.02
CA ASP A 3 -12.53 -15.66 31.33
C ASP A 3 -12.24 -14.60 32.41
N PRO A 4 -13.19 -14.33 33.34
CA PRO A 4 -12.97 -13.37 34.41
C PRO A 4 -11.91 -13.83 35.42
N ASP A 5 -11.72 -15.13 35.61
CA ASP A 5 -10.87 -15.70 36.66
C ASP A 5 -9.41 -15.92 36.21
N ALA A 6 -9.14 -15.82 34.90
CA ALA A 6 -7.79 -15.94 34.35
C ALA A 6 -6.86 -14.84 34.91
N GLU A 7 -5.63 -15.19 35.29
CA GLU A 7 -4.58 -14.21 35.56
C GLU A 7 -3.89 -13.83 34.24
N ILE A 8 -3.75 -12.53 33.97
CA ILE A 8 -3.19 -12.04 32.69
C ILE A 8 -2.03 -11.10 32.98
N THR A 9 -0.84 -11.51 32.58
CA THR A 9 0.38 -10.70 32.61
C THR A 9 0.81 -10.32 31.20
N ILE A 10 1.12 -9.04 30.96
CA ILE A 10 1.75 -8.55 29.74
C ILE A 10 3.17 -8.10 30.06
N ILE A 11 4.15 -8.64 29.33
CA ILE A 11 5.56 -8.22 29.42
C ILE A 11 5.83 -7.27 28.26
N GLU A 12 6.29 -6.05 28.54
CA GLU A 12 6.60 -5.06 27.50
C GLU A 12 7.90 -4.30 27.79
N ARG A 13 8.81 -4.34 26.82
CA ARG A 13 10.19 -3.87 26.95
C ARG A 13 10.29 -2.34 27.06
N SER A 14 9.51 -1.59 26.29
CA SER A 14 9.69 -0.14 26.14
C SER A 14 9.06 0.68 27.26
N GLY A 15 8.03 0.13 27.92
CA GLY A 15 7.14 0.90 28.79
C GLY A 15 6.13 1.77 28.02
N LEU A 16 6.02 1.59 26.70
CA LEU A 16 4.97 2.21 25.88
C LEU A 16 3.89 1.18 25.60
N PHE A 17 2.67 1.46 26.04
CA PHE A 17 1.57 0.50 25.95
C PHE A 17 0.49 0.97 25.00
N SER A 18 -0.03 0.03 24.19
CA SER A 18 -1.26 0.21 23.40
C SER A 18 -1.34 1.52 22.61
N TYR A 19 -0.21 1.94 22.05
CA TYR A 19 -0.12 3.15 21.25
C TYR A 19 -0.61 2.93 19.81
N ALA A 20 -1.15 3.99 19.21
CA ALA A 20 -1.56 4.03 17.81
C ALA A 20 -0.36 4.33 16.90
N GLY A 21 0.44 3.31 16.59
CA GLY A 21 1.62 3.46 15.72
C GLY A 21 1.31 4.08 14.35
N CYS A 22 0.15 3.78 13.77
CA CYS A 22 -0.29 4.38 12.50
C CYS A 22 -0.55 5.90 12.59
N GLY A 23 -0.69 6.45 13.80
CA GLY A 23 -0.86 7.89 14.00
C GLY A 23 0.45 8.69 13.97
N MET A 24 1.61 8.03 14.00
CA MET A 24 2.91 8.71 14.12
C MET A 24 3.22 9.66 12.96
N PRO A 25 2.99 9.32 11.67
CA PRO A 25 3.18 10.28 10.58
C PRO A 25 2.27 11.52 10.73
N PHE A 26 1.03 11.35 11.18
CA PHE A 26 0.07 12.45 11.37
C PHE A 26 0.40 13.34 12.58
N TYR A 27 1.12 12.80 13.57
CA TYR A 27 1.72 13.59 14.66
C TYR A 27 2.91 14.42 14.15
N ILE A 28 3.78 13.83 13.31
CA ILE A 28 4.86 14.57 12.64
C ILE A 28 4.28 15.65 11.72
N GLU A 29 3.17 15.37 11.03
CA GLU A 29 2.44 16.34 10.20
C GLU A 29 1.87 17.49 11.03
N GLY A 30 1.51 17.25 12.30
CA GLY A 30 0.89 18.23 13.19
C GLY A 30 -0.65 18.21 13.19
N VAL A 31 -1.25 17.24 12.48
CA VAL A 31 -2.69 16.96 12.56
C VAL A 31 -3.03 16.45 13.97
N ILE A 32 -2.21 15.54 14.50
CA ILE A 32 -2.27 15.12 15.90
C ILE A 32 -1.34 16.03 16.70
N ARG A 33 -1.88 16.71 17.71
CA ARG A 33 -1.15 17.79 18.40
C ARG A 33 -0.23 17.24 19.46
N ASP A 34 -0.74 16.35 20.31
CA ASP A 34 0.01 15.74 21.42
C ASP A 34 0.24 14.25 21.13
N VAL A 35 1.47 13.77 21.31
CA VAL A 35 1.84 12.36 21.15
C VAL A 35 1.02 11.47 22.10
N LYS A 36 0.59 12.01 23.25
CA LYS A 36 -0.23 11.29 24.23
C LYS A 36 -1.57 10.88 23.66
N GLU A 37 -2.09 11.58 22.65
CA GLU A 37 -3.32 11.17 21.96
C GLU A 37 -3.17 9.78 21.32
N LEU A 38 -1.95 9.39 20.93
CA LEU A 38 -1.66 8.05 20.43
C LEU A 38 -1.71 6.98 21.53
N LEU A 39 -1.58 7.35 22.80
CA LEU A 39 -1.57 6.46 23.97
C LEU A 39 -2.93 6.42 24.70
N CYS A 40 -3.87 7.25 24.26
CA CYS A 40 -5.14 7.45 24.93
C CYS A 40 -6.27 6.61 24.35
N THR A 41 -7.28 6.37 25.17
CA THR A 41 -8.61 5.99 24.72
C THR A 41 -9.29 7.17 24.01
N PRO A 42 -10.39 6.95 23.27
CA PRO A 42 -11.19 8.04 22.70
C PRO A 42 -11.72 9.05 23.72
N LEU A 43 -11.72 8.71 25.02
CA LEU A 43 -12.12 9.60 26.13
C LEU A 43 -10.92 10.35 26.74
N GLY A 44 -9.73 10.26 26.15
CA GLY A 44 -8.52 10.93 26.64
C GLY A 44 -7.85 10.24 27.84
N VAL A 45 -8.30 9.05 28.23
CA VAL A 45 -7.67 8.28 29.32
C VAL A 45 -6.42 7.57 28.79
N ILE A 46 -5.26 7.85 29.39
CA ILE A 46 -3.98 7.19 29.09
C ILE A 46 -4.09 5.71 29.44
N ARG A 47 -3.58 4.85 28.55
CA ARG A 47 -3.55 3.38 28.74
C ARG A 47 -2.25 2.94 29.41
N ASP A 48 -2.02 3.41 30.63
CA ASP A 48 -0.87 3.02 31.47
C ASP A 48 -1.13 1.75 32.29
N GLU A 49 -0.17 1.32 33.10
CA GLU A 49 -0.29 0.15 33.97
C GLU A 49 -1.50 0.25 34.90
N ARG A 50 -1.79 1.46 35.42
CA ARG A 50 -2.94 1.71 36.28
C ARG A 50 -4.25 1.48 35.53
N TYR A 51 -4.38 1.98 34.30
CA TYR A 51 -5.54 1.75 33.46
C TYR A 51 -5.75 0.25 33.24
N PHE A 52 -4.71 -0.47 32.86
CA PHE A 52 -4.82 -1.90 32.60
C PHE A 52 -5.20 -2.70 33.85
N LYS A 53 -4.60 -2.40 35.00
CA LYS A 53 -4.97 -3.07 36.24
C LYS A 53 -6.40 -2.74 36.68
N SER A 54 -6.73 -1.45 36.78
CA SER A 54 -8.03 -1.03 37.33
C SER A 54 -9.23 -1.26 36.41
N VAL A 55 -9.03 -1.19 35.08
CA VAL A 55 -10.13 -1.28 34.10
C VAL A 55 -10.20 -2.64 33.43
N LYS A 56 -9.05 -3.32 33.25
CA LYS A 56 -9.00 -4.60 32.52
C LYS A 56 -8.64 -5.78 33.41
N ASP A 57 -8.18 -5.55 34.64
CA ASP A 57 -7.60 -6.54 35.54
C ASP A 57 -6.48 -7.33 34.85
N ILE A 58 -5.53 -6.58 34.29
CA ILE A 58 -4.34 -7.09 33.61
C ILE A 58 -3.12 -6.49 34.31
N ASP A 59 -2.18 -7.34 34.69
CA ASP A 59 -0.89 -6.92 35.22
C ASP A 59 0.07 -6.65 34.06
N ILE A 60 0.59 -5.43 33.98
CA ILE A 60 1.57 -5.05 32.97
C ILE A 60 2.93 -4.87 33.62
N LEU A 61 3.90 -5.62 33.14
CA LEU A 61 5.31 -5.49 33.47
C LEU A 61 5.98 -4.62 32.40
N GLY A 62 5.89 -3.31 32.59
CA GLY A 62 6.60 -2.33 31.78
C GLY A 62 8.11 -2.41 31.99
N ARG A 63 8.88 -1.90 31.01
CA ARG A 63 10.35 -1.88 31.05
C ARG A 63 10.95 -3.23 31.40
N THR A 64 10.32 -4.30 30.92
CA THR A 64 10.69 -5.68 31.20
C THR A 64 10.83 -6.43 29.90
N GLU A 65 11.97 -7.09 29.70
CA GLU A 65 12.29 -7.81 28.48
C GLU A 65 12.14 -9.32 28.69
N ALA A 66 11.33 -9.98 27.86
CA ALA A 66 11.35 -11.44 27.77
C ALA A 66 12.63 -11.89 27.05
N LEU A 67 13.45 -12.68 27.74
CA LEU A 67 14.75 -13.15 27.25
C LEU A 67 14.67 -14.54 26.64
N ARG A 68 13.88 -15.44 27.23
CA ARG A 68 13.85 -16.85 26.86
C ARG A 68 12.50 -17.48 27.20
N ILE A 69 12.04 -18.39 26.35
CA ILE A 69 10.87 -19.23 26.62
C ILE A 69 11.37 -20.64 26.97
N ASN A 70 11.07 -21.11 28.17
CA ASN A 70 11.41 -22.46 28.64
C ASN A 70 10.18 -23.35 28.51
N ARG A 71 10.01 -24.00 27.35
CA ARG A 71 8.82 -24.79 27.01
C ARG A 71 8.59 -25.98 27.96
N GLY A 72 9.66 -26.67 28.35
CA GLY A 72 9.58 -27.84 29.24
C GLY A 72 9.10 -27.50 30.65
N GLU A 73 9.48 -26.32 31.15
CA GLU A 73 9.12 -25.84 32.49
C GLU A 73 7.88 -24.94 32.47
N LYS A 74 7.40 -24.57 31.27
CA LYS A 74 6.36 -23.58 31.03
C LYS A 74 6.61 -22.26 31.76
N THR A 75 7.81 -21.72 31.57
CA THR A 75 8.20 -20.40 32.10
C THR A 75 8.76 -19.49 31.02
N VAL A 76 8.67 -18.18 31.26
CA VAL A 76 9.39 -17.16 30.49
C VAL A 76 10.39 -16.48 31.41
N THR A 77 11.67 -16.53 31.04
CA THR A 77 12.72 -15.77 31.73
C THR A 77 12.64 -14.31 31.29
N VAL A 78 12.50 -13.41 32.25
CA VAL A 78 12.40 -11.97 32.02
C VAL A 78 13.52 -11.21 32.70
N ARG A 79 13.80 -10.00 32.22
CA ARG A 79 14.70 -9.03 32.86
C ARG A 79 14.02 -7.69 33.03
N GLU A 80 13.97 -7.20 34.26
CA GLU A 80 13.64 -5.81 34.54
C GLU A 80 14.78 -4.91 34.09
N LEU A 81 14.52 -3.98 33.17
CA LEU A 81 15.57 -3.15 32.58
C LEU A 81 16.12 -2.10 33.55
N GLU A 82 15.32 -1.69 34.55
CA GLU A 82 15.73 -0.69 35.53
C GLU A 82 16.64 -1.26 36.62
N THR A 83 16.30 -2.46 37.12
CA THR A 83 17.02 -3.09 38.24
C THR A 83 18.05 -4.11 37.77
N GLY A 84 17.95 -4.60 36.54
CA GLY A 84 18.73 -5.71 36.01
C GLY A 84 18.31 -7.08 36.57
N ARG A 85 17.26 -7.14 37.41
CA ARG A 85 16.79 -8.37 38.03
C ARG A 85 16.26 -9.34 36.98
N VAL A 86 16.70 -10.59 37.05
CA VAL A 86 16.28 -11.68 36.16
C VAL A 86 15.51 -12.72 36.97
N TYR A 87 14.36 -13.16 36.47
CA TYR A 87 13.51 -14.16 37.10
C TYR A 87 12.60 -14.83 36.07
N ASP A 88 11.97 -15.93 36.47
CA ASP A 88 11.05 -16.69 35.63
C ASP A 88 9.59 -16.42 36.01
N ILE A 89 8.73 -16.32 35.01
CA ILE A 89 7.27 -16.20 35.15
C ILE A 89 6.61 -17.46 34.57
N PRO A 90 5.83 -18.23 35.36
CA PRO A 90 5.12 -19.40 34.87
C PRO A 90 3.94 -19.02 33.96
N TYR A 91 3.56 -19.93 33.05
CA TYR A 91 2.37 -19.76 32.22
C TYR A 91 1.62 -21.09 32.00
N ASP A 92 0.30 -21.01 31.92
CA ASP A 92 -0.52 -22.11 31.35
C ASP A 92 -0.61 -21.99 29.83
N LYS A 93 -0.76 -20.75 29.35
CA LYS A 93 -0.78 -20.37 27.94
C LYS A 93 0.11 -19.14 27.73
N LEU A 94 0.85 -19.14 26.63
CA LEU A 94 1.72 -18.02 26.24
C LEU A 94 1.26 -17.42 24.91
N VAL A 95 1.31 -16.10 24.77
CA VAL A 95 1.02 -15.39 23.52
C VAL A 95 2.22 -14.56 23.10
N LEU A 96 2.73 -14.82 21.90
CA LEU A 96 3.78 -14.03 21.26
C LEU A 96 3.14 -12.95 20.40
N ALA A 97 3.22 -11.70 20.86
CA ALA A 97 2.79 -10.51 20.13
C ALA A 97 3.96 -9.54 19.90
N VAL A 98 5.14 -10.09 19.60
CA VAL A 98 6.43 -9.38 19.61
C VAL A 98 6.68 -8.51 18.36
N GLY A 99 5.68 -8.39 17.48
CA GLY A 99 5.68 -7.49 16.33
C GLY A 99 6.82 -7.71 15.33
N ALA A 100 7.24 -6.61 14.71
CA ALA A 100 8.33 -6.56 13.75
C ALA A 100 9.32 -5.45 14.15
N ARG A 101 10.49 -5.44 13.53
CA ARG A 101 11.50 -4.39 13.70
C ARG A 101 11.88 -3.76 12.36
N PRO A 102 12.21 -2.46 12.31
CA PRO A 102 12.73 -1.84 11.10
C PRO A 102 13.98 -2.55 10.60
N ILE A 103 14.09 -2.67 9.27
CA ILE A 103 15.31 -3.16 8.64
C ILE A 103 16.37 -2.06 8.71
N VAL A 104 17.56 -2.41 9.20
CA VAL A 104 18.75 -1.56 9.13
C VAL A 104 19.62 -2.06 7.97
N PRO A 105 19.73 -1.31 6.86
CA PRO A 105 20.59 -1.73 5.76
C PRO A 105 22.06 -1.56 6.16
N PRO A 106 22.96 -2.39 5.61
CA PRO A 106 24.40 -2.33 5.92
C PRO A 106 25.07 -1.19 5.14
N ILE A 107 24.67 0.06 5.40
CA ILE A 107 25.29 1.26 4.82
C ILE A 107 26.04 2.01 5.93
N GLU A 108 27.14 2.66 5.58
CA GLU A 108 27.91 3.46 6.52
C GLU A 108 27.10 4.70 6.95
N GLY A 109 27.20 5.08 8.23
CA GLY A 109 26.59 6.28 8.78
C GLY A 109 25.13 6.13 9.25
N VAL A 110 24.56 4.91 9.29
CA VAL A 110 23.19 4.66 9.79
C VAL A 110 22.96 4.99 11.26
N ASP A 111 24.03 5.16 12.03
CA ASP A 111 24.00 5.49 13.46
C ASP A 111 24.43 6.94 13.73
N LEU A 112 24.58 7.77 12.69
CA LEU A 112 24.82 9.21 12.83
C LEU A 112 23.63 9.89 13.51
N ASP A 113 23.90 10.96 14.25
CA ASP A 113 22.86 11.85 14.73
C ASP A 113 22.07 12.45 13.54
N GLY A 114 20.78 12.70 13.71
CA GLY A 114 19.87 13.12 12.63
C GLY A 114 19.38 11.98 11.72
N VAL A 115 19.73 10.71 11.99
CA VAL A 115 19.24 9.53 11.26
C VAL A 115 18.22 8.77 12.10
N TYR A 116 16.98 8.72 11.63
CA TYR A 116 15.86 8.14 12.36
C TYR A 116 15.21 6.97 11.63
N ARG A 117 14.46 6.19 12.40
CA ARG A 117 13.51 5.16 11.92
C ARG A 117 12.19 5.50 12.57
N LEU A 118 11.06 5.33 11.88
CA LEU A 118 9.74 5.58 12.47
C LEU A 118 9.13 4.27 12.95
N ASN A 119 9.36 3.88 14.21
CA ASN A 119 8.90 2.61 14.75
C ASN A 119 7.98 2.77 15.97
N ASN A 120 8.25 3.75 16.83
CA ASN A 120 7.50 3.99 18.05
C ASN A 120 7.30 5.51 18.31
N PRO A 121 6.38 5.90 19.22
CA PRO A 121 6.06 7.30 19.46
C PRO A 121 7.26 8.19 19.82
N LEU A 122 8.28 7.66 20.52
CA LEU A 122 9.47 8.44 20.87
C LEU A 122 10.28 8.83 19.61
N ASP A 123 10.29 7.96 18.60
CA ASP A 123 10.92 8.27 17.32
C ASP A 123 10.20 9.43 16.62
N ALA A 124 8.86 9.42 16.67
CA ALA A 124 8.03 10.47 16.08
C ALA A 124 8.24 11.82 16.78
N GLU A 125 8.37 11.82 18.12
CA GLU A 125 8.73 13.01 18.90
C GLU A 125 10.13 13.52 18.57
N ALA A 126 11.11 12.63 18.38
CA ALA A 126 12.46 13.02 18.01
C ALA A 126 12.49 13.65 16.62
N ILE A 127 11.88 13.01 15.62
CA ILE A 127 11.76 13.53 14.26
C ILE A 127 11.05 14.88 14.23
N ARG A 128 9.94 15.01 14.97
CA ARG A 128 9.18 16.27 15.02
C ARG A 128 10.02 17.39 15.65
N ARG A 129 10.77 17.10 16.72
CA ARG A 129 11.67 18.07 17.36
C ARG A 129 12.75 18.58 16.41
N GLU A 130 13.30 17.73 15.54
CA GLU A 130 14.29 18.14 14.54
C GLU A 130 13.69 19.11 13.51
N VAL A 131 12.48 18.83 13.03
CA VAL A 131 11.76 19.73 12.11
C VAL A 131 11.43 21.06 12.78
N GLU A 132 10.96 21.04 14.02
CA GLU A 132 10.67 22.25 14.81
C GLU A 132 11.96 23.02 15.18
N GLY A 133 13.08 22.31 15.31
CA GLY A 133 14.42 22.85 15.52
C GLY A 133 15.06 23.45 14.27
N GLY A 134 14.43 23.31 13.10
CA GLY A 134 14.85 23.98 11.87
C GLY A 134 15.33 23.08 10.73
N ALA A 135 15.25 21.74 10.86
CA ALA A 135 15.56 20.85 9.74
C ALA A 135 14.62 21.13 8.55
N LYS A 136 15.18 21.33 7.35
CA LYS A 136 14.43 21.68 6.13
C LYS A 136 14.71 20.75 4.97
N GLU A 137 15.92 20.22 4.85
CA GLU A 137 16.29 19.26 3.81
C GLU A 137 16.19 17.84 4.36
N ILE A 138 15.23 17.06 3.88
CA ILE A 138 14.92 15.75 4.42
C ILE A 138 15.13 14.67 3.36
N ALA A 139 15.91 13.63 3.70
CA ALA A 139 15.98 12.42 2.91
C ALA A 139 15.10 11.32 3.51
N ILE A 140 14.33 10.65 2.67
CA ILE A 140 13.63 9.40 3.01
C ILE A 140 14.27 8.29 2.20
N ILE A 141 14.78 7.26 2.88
CA ILE A 141 15.37 6.10 2.25
C ILE A 141 14.36 4.95 2.33
N GLY A 142 13.74 4.64 1.20
CA GLY A 142 12.67 3.64 1.05
C GLY A 142 11.35 4.27 0.61
N GLY A 143 10.88 3.90 -0.57
CA GLY A 143 9.63 4.35 -1.19
C GLY A 143 8.40 3.50 -0.82
N GLY A 144 8.40 2.90 0.38
CA GLY A 144 7.30 2.10 0.92
C GLY A 144 6.23 2.94 1.61
N LEU A 145 5.20 2.28 2.17
CA LEU A 145 4.05 2.95 2.82
C LEU A 145 4.48 3.97 3.88
N ILE A 146 5.33 3.56 4.84
CA ILE A 146 5.84 4.45 5.91
C ILE A 146 6.59 5.63 5.31
N GLY A 147 7.41 5.39 4.29
CA GLY A 147 8.15 6.44 3.60
C GLY A 147 7.22 7.46 2.94
N MET A 148 6.12 7.01 2.34
CA MET A 148 5.15 7.89 1.67
C MET A 148 4.31 8.70 2.66
N GLU A 149 3.81 8.09 3.75
CA GLU A 149 3.09 8.84 4.79
C GLU A 149 3.99 9.88 5.45
N THR A 150 5.24 9.52 5.75
CA THR A 150 6.22 10.44 6.34
C THR A 150 6.63 11.54 5.34
N CYS A 151 6.72 11.22 4.04
CA CYS A 151 6.92 12.21 2.98
C CYS A 151 5.81 13.26 2.99
N GLY A 152 4.55 12.82 3.06
CA GLY A 152 3.41 13.73 3.17
C GLY A 152 3.51 14.62 4.40
N ALA A 153 3.87 14.05 5.56
CA ALA A 153 4.03 14.79 6.80
C ALA A 153 5.08 15.90 6.72
N PHE A 154 6.23 15.63 6.11
CA PHE A 154 7.30 16.62 5.95
C PHE A 154 6.95 17.74 4.95
N ILE A 155 6.33 17.39 3.83
CA ILE A 155 5.87 18.38 2.84
C ILE A 155 4.82 19.31 3.48
N SER A 156 3.84 18.78 4.22
CA SER A 156 2.85 19.58 4.97
C SER A 156 3.50 20.52 6.01
N ARG A 157 4.73 20.22 6.47
CA ARG A 157 5.54 21.07 7.37
C ARG A 157 6.46 22.06 6.63
N GLY A 158 6.39 22.11 5.31
CA GLY A 158 7.19 22.99 4.46
C GLY A 158 8.67 22.59 4.39
N CYS A 159 8.97 21.30 4.55
CA CYS A 159 10.30 20.75 4.30
C CYS A 159 10.46 20.42 2.80
N ARG A 160 11.71 20.43 2.32
CA ARG A 160 12.08 19.87 1.02
C ARG A 160 12.43 18.40 1.22
N VAL A 161 11.81 17.52 0.43
CA VAL A 161 11.91 16.07 0.63
C VAL A 161 12.49 15.41 -0.60
N THR A 162 13.56 14.64 -0.41
CA THR A 162 14.08 13.71 -1.42
C THR A 162 13.80 12.28 -0.99
N VAL A 163 13.09 11.52 -1.84
CA VAL A 163 12.80 10.11 -1.61
C VAL A 163 13.73 9.27 -2.48
N PHE A 164 14.54 8.43 -1.83
CA PHE A 164 15.40 7.44 -2.48
C PHE A 164 14.74 6.07 -2.42
N GLU A 165 14.43 5.51 -3.59
CA GLU A 165 13.97 4.13 -3.73
C GLU A 165 14.99 3.37 -4.59
N MET A 166 15.50 2.27 -4.05
CA MET A 166 16.50 1.44 -4.73
C MET A 166 15.91 0.75 -5.94
N LEU A 167 14.64 0.33 -5.86
CA LEU A 167 13.91 -0.25 -6.97
C LEU A 167 13.45 0.83 -7.95
N ASP A 168 13.09 0.40 -9.14
CA ASP A 168 12.76 1.28 -10.25
C ASP A 168 11.36 1.92 -10.16
N GLN A 169 10.63 1.71 -9.06
CA GLN A 169 9.33 2.33 -8.79
C GLN A 169 9.08 2.53 -7.30
N LEU A 170 8.23 3.49 -6.95
CA LEU A 170 7.64 3.56 -5.61
C LEU A 170 6.68 2.40 -5.33
N LEU A 171 6.50 2.08 -4.05
CA LEU A 171 5.54 1.10 -3.54
C LEU A 171 5.55 -0.25 -4.29
N PRO A 172 6.71 -0.88 -4.53
CA PRO A 172 6.85 -2.07 -5.39
C PRO A 172 6.13 -3.32 -4.87
N ALA A 173 5.77 -3.35 -3.58
CA ALA A 173 4.96 -4.41 -2.98
C ALA A 173 3.43 -4.15 -3.06
N LEU A 174 3.03 -2.91 -3.40
CA LEU A 174 1.65 -2.45 -3.34
C LEU A 174 1.08 -2.07 -4.71
N LEU A 175 1.82 -1.43 -5.60
CA LEU A 175 1.27 -0.93 -6.87
C LEU A 175 1.92 -1.61 -8.06
N ASP A 176 1.13 -1.88 -9.10
CA ASP A 176 1.69 -2.16 -10.42
C ASP A 176 2.33 -0.88 -10.98
N ARG A 177 3.26 -1.05 -11.91
CA ARG A 177 4.18 0.00 -12.35
C ARG A 177 3.45 1.25 -12.87
N GLU A 178 2.41 1.08 -13.68
CA GLU A 178 1.65 2.20 -14.23
C GLU A 178 0.91 2.99 -13.14
N MET A 179 0.44 2.32 -12.08
CA MET A 179 -0.21 2.96 -10.94
C MET A 179 0.83 3.69 -10.08
N ALA A 180 2.00 3.09 -9.88
CA ALA A 180 3.11 3.73 -9.17
C ALA A 180 3.60 5.00 -9.88
N LEU A 181 3.75 4.97 -11.21
CA LEU A 181 4.18 6.15 -11.97
C LEU A 181 3.16 7.30 -11.91
N LEU A 182 1.85 7.02 -11.85
CA LEU A 182 0.84 8.05 -11.64
C LEU A 182 1.02 8.74 -10.28
N LEU A 183 1.30 7.97 -9.23
CA LEU A 183 1.61 8.53 -7.91
C LEU A 183 2.94 9.32 -7.92
N GLU A 184 3.97 8.80 -8.58
CA GLU A 184 5.26 9.50 -8.71
C GLU A 184 5.12 10.86 -9.38
N ASN A 185 4.34 10.94 -10.47
CA ASN A 185 4.06 12.19 -11.15
C ASN A 185 3.31 13.19 -10.24
N TYR A 186 2.35 12.69 -9.46
CA TYR A 186 1.66 13.50 -8.47
C TYR A 186 2.63 14.06 -7.42
N LEU A 187 3.46 13.21 -6.81
CA LEU A 187 4.43 13.62 -5.79
C LEU A 187 5.45 14.63 -6.34
N ARG A 188 5.94 14.43 -7.57
CA ARG A 188 6.82 15.39 -8.24
C ARG A 188 6.13 16.74 -8.47
N ALA A 189 4.86 16.73 -8.86
CA ALA A 189 4.07 17.96 -9.03
C ALA A 189 3.84 18.70 -7.70
N GLU A 190 3.81 17.98 -6.58
CA GLU A 190 3.76 18.52 -5.22
C GLU A 190 5.15 18.93 -4.67
N GLY A 191 6.20 18.86 -5.48
CA GLY A 191 7.55 19.33 -5.13
C GLY A 191 8.45 18.29 -4.45
N VAL A 192 8.08 17.02 -4.45
CA VAL A 192 8.93 15.93 -3.94
C VAL A 192 9.98 15.54 -4.98
N ASP A 193 11.26 15.48 -4.59
CA ASP A 193 12.32 14.90 -5.43
C ASP A 193 12.29 13.36 -5.30
N VAL A 194 11.60 12.70 -6.24
CA VAL A 194 11.46 11.24 -6.26
C VAL A 194 12.54 10.60 -7.13
N ARG A 195 13.43 9.83 -6.48
CA ARG A 195 14.57 9.13 -7.10
C ARG A 195 14.44 7.61 -6.98
N THR A 196 13.76 7.01 -7.95
CA THR A 196 13.69 5.56 -8.14
C THR A 196 14.94 5.03 -8.85
N GLY A 197 15.29 3.76 -8.65
CA GLY A 197 16.52 3.17 -9.18
C GLY A 197 17.78 3.75 -8.54
N SER A 198 17.63 4.44 -7.40
CA SER A 198 18.70 5.19 -6.74
C SER A 198 19.07 4.51 -5.43
N ARG A 199 20.15 3.74 -5.47
CA ARG A 199 20.69 3.08 -4.27
C ARG A 199 21.53 4.06 -3.47
N VAL A 200 21.17 4.26 -2.20
CA VAL A 200 22.04 4.94 -1.23
C VAL A 200 23.19 4.02 -0.85
N GLU A 201 24.41 4.54 -0.93
CA GLU A 201 25.64 3.80 -0.62
C GLU A 201 26.12 4.10 0.80
N ARG A 202 26.08 5.37 1.22
CA ARG A 202 26.43 5.80 2.58
C ARG A 202 25.77 7.12 2.96
N LEU A 203 25.67 7.36 4.27
CA LEU A 203 25.33 8.66 4.83
C LEU A 203 26.61 9.44 5.14
N VAL A 204 26.61 10.73 4.84
CA VAL A 204 27.77 11.60 4.95
C VAL A 204 27.75 12.28 6.31
N ASP A 205 28.81 12.10 7.10
CA ASP A 205 29.02 12.81 8.37
C ASP A 205 29.44 14.28 8.11
N SER A 206 28.88 15.20 8.89
CA SER A 206 29.29 16.61 8.96
C SER A 206 30.71 16.82 9.50
N GLY A 207 31.31 15.78 10.09
CA GLY A 207 32.53 15.85 10.89
C GLY A 207 32.27 16.02 12.39
N THR A 208 30.99 16.06 12.80
CA THR A 208 30.57 16.17 14.20
C THR A 208 29.78 14.94 14.69
N GLY A 209 29.74 13.87 13.89
CA GLY A 209 28.92 12.68 14.17
C GLY A 209 27.44 12.85 13.79
N ARG A 210 27.10 13.87 12.99
CA ARG A 210 25.73 14.16 12.53
C ARG A 210 25.65 14.03 11.02
N VAL A 211 24.49 13.60 10.50
CA VAL A 211 24.27 13.54 9.07
C VAL A 211 24.30 14.93 8.42
N ALA A 212 24.97 15.02 7.28
CA ALA A 212 25.02 16.21 6.42
C ALA A 212 24.63 15.91 4.97
N GLY A 213 24.45 14.63 4.61
CA GLY A 213 24.12 14.26 3.24
C GLY A 213 23.92 12.79 3.00
N VAL A 214 23.39 12.47 1.82
CA VAL A 214 23.22 11.13 1.27
C VAL A 214 24.14 11.00 0.05
N ALA A 215 24.96 9.96 0.01
CA ALA A 215 25.75 9.59 -1.16
C ALA A 215 25.11 8.37 -1.85
N THR A 216 24.84 8.50 -3.14
CA THR A 216 24.23 7.46 -3.97
C THR A 216 25.29 6.73 -4.79
N ALA A 217 24.99 5.48 -5.17
CA ALA A 217 25.92 4.59 -5.87
C ALA A 217 26.37 5.09 -7.27
N ASP A 218 25.71 6.11 -7.81
CA ASP A 218 26.08 6.80 -9.05
C ASP A 218 27.05 7.98 -8.81
N GLY A 219 27.55 8.15 -7.59
CA GLY A 219 28.52 9.18 -7.20
C GLY A 219 27.90 10.53 -6.85
N ARG A 220 26.57 10.68 -6.87
CA ARG A 220 25.92 11.94 -6.46
C ARG A 220 25.88 12.08 -4.94
N ARG A 221 25.97 13.33 -4.48
CA ARG A 221 25.75 13.74 -3.09
C ARG A 221 24.57 14.68 -3.02
N ILE A 222 23.73 14.50 -2.01
CA ILE A 222 22.56 15.31 -1.72
C ILE A 222 22.68 15.74 -0.27
N ASP A 223 22.82 17.04 -0.02
CA ASP A 223 22.92 17.56 1.35
C ASP A 223 21.55 17.52 2.04
N VAL A 224 21.53 17.06 3.29
CA VAL A 224 20.32 16.93 4.10
C VAL A 224 20.60 17.19 5.58
N ASP A 225 19.58 17.65 6.29
CA ASP A 225 19.62 17.93 7.73
C ASP A 225 19.13 16.72 8.56
N LEU A 226 18.31 15.87 7.94
CA LEU A 226 17.64 14.73 8.58
C LEU A 226 17.41 13.60 7.57
N VAL A 227 17.57 12.36 8.04
CA VAL A 227 17.28 11.15 7.27
C VAL A 227 16.24 10.31 7.99
N VAL A 228 15.22 9.84 7.27
CA VAL A 228 14.31 8.78 7.74
C VAL A 228 14.52 7.50 6.96
N MET A 229 14.89 6.43 7.66
CA MET A 229 15.03 5.09 7.13
C MET A 229 13.67 4.36 7.13
N ALA A 230 13.14 4.10 5.94
CA ALA A 230 11.83 3.47 5.72
C ALA A 230 11.91 2.27 4.74
N VAL A 231 12.97 1.46 4.87
CA VAL A 231 13.27 0.33 3.95
C VAL A 231 12.54 -0.99 4.29
N GLY A 232 11.45 -0.90 5.06
CA GLY A 232 10.63 -2.05 5.47
C GLY A 232 10.97 -2.61 6.85
N VAL A 233 10.25 -3.67 7.22
CA VAL A 233 10.32 -4.31 8.54
C VAL A 233 10.55 -5.81 8.42
N ARG A 234 11.12 -6.42 9.46
CA ARG A 234 11.33 -7.86 9.59
C ARG A 234 10.62 -8.40 10.84
N PRO A 235 9.95 -9.57 10.77
CA PRO A 235 9.28 -10.14 11.93
C PRO A 235 10.28 -10.41 13.06
N ASN A 236 9.83 -10.21 14.30
CA ASN A 236 10.60 -10.58 15.49
C ASN A 236 10.36 -12.06 15.79
N VAL A 237 11.36 -12.88 15.46
CA VAL A 237 11.26 -14.35 15.56
C VAL A 237 12.31 -14.97 16.48
N ALA A 238 13.17 -14.17 17.11
CA ALA A 238 14.29 -14.67 17.92
C ALA A 238 13.80 -15.57 19.07
N LEU A 239 12.89 -15.06 19.92
CA LEU A 239 12.30 -15.83 21.02
C LEU A 239 11.66 -17.14 20.55
N ALA A 240 10.88 -17.09 19.47
CA ALA A 240 10.23 -18.28 18.93
C ALA A 240 11.23 -19.29 18.39
N ARG A 241 12.24 -18.84 17.63
CA ARG A 241 13.28 -19.68 17.05
C ARG A 241 14.15 -20.34 18.12
N GLU A 242 14.58 -19.58 19.12
CA GLU A 242 15.39 -20.09 20.24
C GLU A 242 14.60 -21.07 21.11
N ALA A 243 13.27 -20.90 21.21
CA ALA A 243 12.36 -21.85 21.83
C ALA A 243 12.05 -23.09 20.96
N GLY A 244 12.61 -23.19 19.74
CA GLY A 244 12.36 -24.29 18.82
C GLY A 244 10.94 -24.31 18.23
N LEU A 245 10.28 -23.15 18.13
CA LEU A 245 9.03 -23.01 17.41
C LEU A 245 9.29 -22.92 15.89
N GLU A 246 8.32 -23.38 15.11
CA GLU A 246 8.44 -23.38 13.65
C GLU A 246 8.42 -21.96 13.08
N ILE A 247 9.38 -21.67 12.21
CA ILE A 247 9.45 -20.44 11.42
C ILE A 247 9.03 -20.79 9.99
N GLY A 248 7.98 -20.13 9.51
CA GLY A 248 7.39 -20.40 8.22
C GLY A 248 8.23 -19.91 7.04
N GLU A 249 7.77 -20.22 5.82
CA GLU A 249 8.48 -19.92 4.56
C GLU A 249 8.70 -18.43 4.32
N THR A 250 7.86 -17.58 4.94
CA THR A 250 7.99 -16.12 4.86
C THR A 250 9.06 -15.55 5.80
N GLY A 251 9.63 -16.38 6.69
CA GLY A 251 10.56 -15.98 7.74
C GLY A 251 9.89 -15.46 9.02
N ALA A 252 8.55 -15.42 9.07
CA ALA A 252 7.76 -15.13 10.27
C ALA A 252 7.38 -16.42 11.02
N ILE A 253 6.87 -16.30 12.25
CA ILE A 253 6.43 -17.45 13.05
C ILE A 253 5.29 -18.16 12.33
N ALA A 254 5.41 -19.48 12.13
CA ALA A 254 4.36 -20.28 11.55
C ALA A 254 3.24 -20.49 12.57
N VAL A 255 2.00 -20.30 12.13
CA VAL A 255 0.80 -20.56 12.92
C VAL A 255 -0.26 -21.29 12.10
N ASN A 256 -1.10 -22.06 12.80
CA ASN A 256 -2.31 -22.65 12.22
C ASN A 256 -3.46 -21.61 12.14
N GLU A 257 -4.63 -22.02 11.66
CA GLU A 257 -5.81 -21.16 11.55
C GLU A 257 -6.35 -20.67 12.91
N TYR A 258 -5.98 -21.31 14.02
CA TYR A 258 -6.35 -20.89 15.38
C TYR A 258 -5.30 -19.97 16.01
N LEU A 259 -4.26 -19.59 15.25
CA LEU A 259 -3.12 -18.78 15.68
C LEU A 259 -2.24 -19.45 16.73
N GLN A 260 -2.28 -20.78 16.79
CA GLN A 260 -1.34 -21.59 17.57
C GLN A 260 -0.05 -21.80 16.80
N THR A 261 1.07 -21.77 17.52
CA THR A 261 2.39 -22.14 16.99
C THR A 261 2.52 -23.67 16.90
N SER A 262 3.73 -24.17 16.64
CA SER A 262 4.02 -25.61 16.72
C SER A 262 3.95 -26.17 18.16
N ASP A 263 3.77 -25.31 19.17
CA ASP A 263 3.42 -25.70 20.53
C ASP A 263 1.93 -25.39 20.82
N PRO A 264 1.13 -26.37 21.30
CA PRO A 264 -0.30 -26.18 21.56
C PRO A 264 -0.61 -25.20 22.71
N ASP A 265 0.37 -24.89 23.56
CA ASP A 265 0.25 -23.94 24.66
C ASP A 265 0.79 -22.55 24.32
N ILE A 266 1.37 -22.37 23.13
CA ILE A 266 1.91 -21.09 22.67
C ILE A 266 1.19 -20.62 21.41
N TYR A 267 0.61 -19.43 21.48
CA TYR A 267 -0.04 -18.72 20.39
C TYR A 267 0.85 -17.59 19.90
N ALA A 268 0.66 -17.14 18.66
CA ALA A 268 1.35 -15.97 18.14
C ALA A 268 0.44 -15.14 17.22
N GLY A 269 0.62 -13.82 17.24
CA GLY A 269 -0.22 -12.89 16.48
C GLY A 269 0.48 -11.57 16.16
N GLY A 270 -0.19 -10.76 15.34
CA GLY A 270 0.37 -9.51 14.82
C GLY A 270 1.53 -9.71 13.84
N ASP A 271 2.44 -8.73 13.81
CA ASP A 271 3.47 -8.62 12.77
C ASP A 271 4.65 -9.60 12.95
N CYS A 272 4.55 -10.53 13.91
CA CYS A 272 5.54 -11.60 14.09
C CYS A 272 5.16 -12.90 13.39
N VAL A 273 3.94 -13.03 12.87
CA VAL A 273 3.43 -14.26 12.24
C VAL A 273 3.22 -14.12 10.74
N GLU A 274 3.20 -15.26 10.05
CA GLU A 274 2.72 -15.35 8.68
C GLU A 274 1.21 -15.60 8.61
N ASN A 275 0.61 -15.22 7.49
CA ASN A 275 -0.82 -15.35 7.22
C ASN A 275 -1.07 -16.22 6.00
N THR A 276 -2.27 -16.76 5.87
CA THR A 276 -2.73 -17.36 4.61
C THR A 276 -3.32 -16.28 3.70
N CYS A 277 -2.86 -16.18 2.45
CA CYS A 277 -3.47 -15.32 1.44
C CYS A 277 -4.75 -15.96 0.91
N LEU A 278 -5.89 -15.30 1.04
CA LEU A 278 -7.19 -15.84 0.61
C LEU A 278 -7.32 -16.00 -0.91
N VAL A 279 -6.51 -15.29 -1.70
CA VAL A 279 -6.55 -15.37 -3.16
C VAL A 279 -5.78 -16.60 -3.67
N THR A 280 -4.54 -16.78 -3.21
CA THR A 280 -3.64 -17.85 -3.65
C THR A 280 -3.70 -19.11 -2.80
N GLY A 281 -4.13 -19.02 -1.54
CA GLY A 281 -4.03 -20.10 -0.56
C GLY A 281 -2.65 -20.28 0.06
N GLY A 282 -1.62 -19.60 -0.46
CA GLY A 282 -0.24 -19.67 0.06
C GLY A 282 0.03 -18.75 1.24
N LYS A 283 1.23 -18.84 1.84
CA LYS A 283 1.61 -17.97 2.96
C LYS A 283 1.95 -16.55 2.51
N ALA A 284 1.80 -15.61 3.43
CA ALA A 284 1.97 -14.19 3.19
C ALA A 284 2.40 -13.48 4.48
N TYR A 285 3.48 -12.71 4.41
CA TYR A 285 3.85 -11.78 5.46
C TYR A 285 3.23 -10.41 5.17
N VAL A 286 2.32 -9.96 6.03
CA VAL A 286 1.51 -8.76 5.82
C VAL A 286 1.38 -8.01 7.16
N PRO A 287 2.42 -7.23 7.54
CA PRO A 287 2.46 -6.54 8.83
C PRO A 287 1.50 -5.35 8.82
N LEU A 288 0.32 -5.52 9.42
CA LEU A 288 -0.76 -4.53 9.43
C LEU A 288 -1.46 -4.55 10.79
N GLY A 289 -1.56 -3.38 11.41
CA GLY A 289 -2.22 -3.23 12.72
C GLY A 289 -3.68 -3.73 12.74
N SER A 290 -4.41 -3.60 11.63
CA SER A 290 -5.78 -4.11 11.51
C SER A 290 -5.85 -5.64 11.57
N THR A 291 -4.88 -6.33 10.97
CA THR A 291 -4.72 -7.79 11.05
C THR A 291 -4.31 -8.21 12.46
N ALA A 292 -3.36 -7.50 13.06
CA ALA A 292 -2.89 -7.76 14.42
C ALA A 292 -4.04 -7.70 15.46
N ASN A 293 -4.94 -6.72 15.36
CA ASN A 293 -6.11 -6.62 16.23
C ASN A 293 -7.07 -7.81 16.07
N LYS A 294 -7.30 -8.27 14.83
CA LYS A 294 -8.12 -9.47 14.56
C LYS A 294 -7.45 -10.72 15.12
N HIS A 295 -6.12 -10.83 15.01
CA HIS A 295 -5.37 -11.92 15.62
C HIS A 295 -5.55 -11.94 17.14
N GLY A 296 -5.38 -10.81 17.82
CA GLY A 296 -5.58 -10.71 19.26
C GLY A 296 -6.98 -11.17 19.71
N ARG A 297 -8.02 -10.84 18.94
CA ARG A 297 -9.39 -11.31 19.20
C ARG A 297 -9.50 -12.84 19.08
N VAL A 298 -8.99 -13.41 18.00
CA VAL A 298 -9.03 -14.86 17.75
C VAL A 298 -8.23 -15.63 18.81
N ILE A 299 -7.02 -15.16 19.13
CA ILE A 299 -6.18 -15.74 20.19
C ILE A 299 -6.92 -15.69 21.53
N GLY A 300 -7.51 -14.55 21.88
CA GLY A 300 -8.27 -14.41 23.13
C GLY A 300 -9.44 -15.39 23.27
N ASP A 301 -10.12 -15.72 22.17
CA ASP A 301 -11.15 -16.76 22.17
C ASP A 301 -10.54 -18.16 22.37
N ASN A 302 -9.41 -18.45 21.72
CA ASN A 302 -8.81 -19.80 21.69
C ASN A 302 -8.00 -20.14 22.95
N VAL A 303 -7.30 -19.18 23.54
CA VAL A 303 -6.57 -19.37 24.81
C VAL A 303 -7.51 -19.70 25.98
N THR A 304 -8.79 -19.33 25.87
CA THR A 304 -9.85 -19.62 26.85
C THR A 304 -10.71 -20.83 26.47
N GLY A 305 -10.20 -21.73 25.62
CA GLY A 305 -10.86 -22.98 25.24
C GLY A 305 -11.82 -22.89 24.04
N GLY A 306 -11.91 -21.73 23.38
CA GLY A 306 -12.64 -21.56 22.12
C GLY A 306 -11.95 -22.23 20.92
N ARG A 307 -12.62 -22.17 19.76
CA ARG A 307 -12.11 -22.67 18.47
C ARG A 307 -12.49 -21.73 17.32
N THR A 308 -12.17 -20.46 17.47
CA THR A 308 -12.35 -19.44 16.43
C THR A 308 -11.20 -19.54 15.43
N ALA A 309 -11.52 -19.74 14.15
CA ALA A 309 -10.51 -19.74 13.09
C ALA A 309 -10.31 -18.33 12.52
N PHE A 310 -9.05 -17.93 12.35
CA PHE A 310 -8.66 -16.79 11.53
C PHE A 310 -8.62 -17.20 10.06
N PRO A 311 -9.45 -16.60 9.19
CA PRO A 311 -9.58 -17.08 7.83
C PRO A 311 -8.38 -16.82 6.91
N GLY A 312 -7.47 -15.93 7.30
CA GLY A 312 -6.44 -15.38 6.41
C GLY A 312 -6.76 -13.98 5.92
N VAL A 313 -5.93 -13.47 5.03
CA VAL A 313 -5.91 -12.07 4.59
C VAL A 313 -6.08 -11.92 3.09
N THR A 314 -6.74 -10.83 2.68
CA THR A 314 -6.80 -10.36 1.28
C THR A 314 -5.67 -9.40 0.94
N ARG A 315 -4.74 -9.12 1.87
CA ARG A 315 -3.67 -8.12 1.70
C ARG A 315 -4.21 -6.70 1.41
N THR A 316 -5.32 -6.33 2.03
CA THR A 316 -5.90 -4.99 1.89
C THR A 316 -5.05 -3.96 2.65
N THR A 317 -4.60 -2.95 1.92
CA THR A 317 -3.80 -1.84 2.45
C THR A 317 -4.29 -0.54 1.82
N VAL A 318 -4.46 0.49 2.64
CA VAL A 318 -4.78 1.86 2.22
C VAL A 318 -3.90 2.84 3.00
N PHE A 319 -3.53 3.94 2.37
CA PHE A 319 -2.85 5.05 3.04
C PHE A 319 -3.13 6.36 2.30
N LYS A 320 -2.78 7.47 2.95
CA LYS A 320 -2.87 8.82 2.39
C LYS A 320 -1.49 9.43 2.27
N VAL A 321 -1.25 10.13 1.17
CA VAL A 321 -0.07 10.99 1.01
C VAL A 321 -0.52 12.30 0.37
N LEU A 322 -0.36 13.40 1.10
CA LEU A 322 -0.85 14.72 0.69
C LEU A 322 -2.35 14.68 0.35
N GLY A 323 -2.76 15.15 -0.82
CA GLY A 323 -4.13 15.09 -1.30
C GLY A 323 -4.55 13.75 -1.92
N TYR A 324 -3.67 12.76 -2.01
CA TYR A 324 -3.96 11.46 -2.64
C TYR A 324 -4.30 10.38 -1.64
N ASN A 325 -5.37 9.65 -1.95
CA ASN A 325 -5.66 8.35 -1.36
C ASN A 325 -5.07 7.26 -2.24
N VAL A 326 -4.51 6.21 -1.64
CA VAL A 326 -3.93 5.07 -2.36
C VAL A 326 -4.38 3.79 -1.68
N GLY A 327 -4.76 2.77 -2.46
CA GLY A 327 -5.15 1.49 -1.91
C GLY A 327 -4.97 0.31 -2.85
N LYS A 328 -4.77 -0.87 -2.25
CA LYS A 328 -4.74 -2.18 -2.92
C LYS A 328 -5.47 -3.20 -2.07
N THR A 329 -6.10 -4.16 -2.73
CA THR A 329 -6.48 -5.45 -2.14
C THR A 329 -6.25 -6.58 -3.14
N GLY A 330 -5.99 -7.78 -2.65
CA GLY A 330 -5.68 -8.96 -3.45
C GLY A 330 -4.27 -8.90 -4.07
N LEU A 331 -4.15 -9.45 -5.28
CA LEU A 331 -2.90 -9.56 -6.02
C LEU A 331 -2.74 -8.38 -6.99
N SER A 332 -1.50 -7.93 -7.19
CA SER A 332 -1.10 -7.13 -8.34
C SER A 332 -1.04 -8.01 -9.61
N GLU A 333 -0.91 -7.40 -10.79
CA GLU A 333 -0.79 -8.18 -12.03
C GLU A 333 0.48 -9.05 -12.03
N ARG A 334 1.61 -8.52 -11.53
CA ARG A 334 2.85 -9.27 -11.36
C ARG A 334 2.68 -10.45 -10.41
N GLU A 335 2.03 -10.23 -9.26
CA GLU A 335 1.75 -11.29 -8.28
C GLU A 335 0.80 -12.37 -8.85
N ALA A 336 -0.21 -11.98 -9.63
CA ALA A 336 -1.12 -12.90 -10.27
C ALA A 336 -0.40 -13.82 -11.27
N LYS A 337 0.47 -13.25 -12.13
CA LYS A 337 1.31 -14.04 -13.06
C LYS A 337 2.23 -14.99 -12.30
N ALA A 338 2.91 -14.49 -11.26
CA ALA A 338 3.81 -15.31 -10.44
C ALA A 338 3.08 -16.47 -9.72
N ALA A 339 1.80 -16.27 -9.39
CA ALA A 339 0.95 -17.30 -8.80
C ALA A 339 0.30 -18.25 -9.84
N GLY A 340 0.64 -18.14 -11.12
CA GLY A 340 0.19 -19.03 -12.18
C GLY A 340 -1.18 -18.72 -12.80
N TYR A 341 -1.74 -17.53 -12.53
CA TYR A 341 -2.96 -17.06 -13.19
C TYR A 341 -2.68 -16.47 -14.57
N ASP A 342 -3.71 -16.39 -15.43
CA ASP A 342 -3.68 -15.66 -16.70
C ASP A 342 -4.43 -14.33 -16.52
N PRO A 343 -3.80 -13.25 -16.05
CA PRO A 343 -4.53 -12.04 -15.70
C PRO A 343 -5.07 -11.30 -16.93
N VAL A 344 -6.30 -10.81 -16.77
CA VAL A 344 -6.89 -9.73 -17.57
C VAL A 344 -7.14 -8.54 -16.64
N THR A 345 -6.82 -7.34 -17.12
CA THR A 345 -6.91 -6.13 -16.31
C THR A 345 -7.78 -5.07 -16.98
N SER A 346 -8.28 -4.14 -16.17
CA SER A 346 -8.90 -2.89 -16.61
C SER A 346 -8.28 -1.73 -15.86
N VAL A 347 -8.11 -0.58 -16.50
CA VAL A 347 -7.77 0.70 -15.85
C VAL A 347 -8.87 1.69 -16.20
N ALA A 348 -9.48 2.31 -15.20
CA ALA A 348 -10.65 3.17 -15.36
C ALA A 348 -10.53 4.44 -14.50
N PRO A 349 -10.24 5.60 -15.11
CA PRO A 349 -10.42 6.90 -14.47
C PRO A 349 -11.91 7.21 -14.30
N LYS A 350 -12.32 7.58 -13.09
CA LYS A 350 -13.70 7.94 -12.74
C LYS A 350 -13.75 9.07 -11.72
N GLY A 351 -14.92 9.70 -11.61
CA GLY A 351 -15.27 10.49 -10.44
C GLY A 351 -15.70 9.58 -9.30
N ASP A 352 -15.40 9.98 -8.07
CA ASP A 352 -15.88 9.29 -6.87
C ASP A 352 -17.39 9.43 -6.64
N CYS A 353 -17.98 10.52 -7.12
CA CYS A 353 -19.40 10.78 -7.16
C CYS A 353 -19.84 11.37 -8.52
N SER A 354 -21.10 11.82 -8.63
CA SER A 354 -21.65 12.30 -9.91
C SER A 354 -20.99 13.60 -10.37
N HIS A 355 -20.60 13.68 -11.64
CA HIS A 355 -19.77 14.78 -12.19
C HIS A 355 -20.34 16.20 -12.04
N TYR A 356 -21.67 16.33 -11.92
CA TYR A 356 -22.35 17.61 -11.69
C TYR A 356 -22.41 18.00 -10.21
N TYR A 357 -21.94 17.14 -9.30
CA TYR A 357 -21.88 17.45 -7.87
C TYR A 357 -20.56 18.20 -7.55
N PRO A 358 -20.60 19.32 -6.79
CA PRO A 358 -19.42 20.18 -6.60
C PRO A 358 -18.20 19.50 -5.96
N ALA A 359 -18.39 18.47 -5.13
CA ALA A 359 -17.32 17.76 -4.44
C ALA A 359 -16.80 16.53 -5.21
N ALA A 360 -17.09 16.42 -6.51
CA ALA A 360 -16.62 15.32 -7.33
C ALA A 360 -15.10 15.39 -7.55
N HIS A 361 -14.40 14.35 -7.10
CA HIS A 361 -12.96 14.24 -7.27
C HIS A 361 -12.62 13.04 -8.17
N PRO A 362 -11.62 13.17 -9.06
CA PRO A 362 -11.18 12.07 -9.89
C PRO A 362 -10.38 11.05 -9.08
N PHE A 363 -10.42 9.80 -9.51
CA PHE A 363 -9.49 8.76 -9.10
C PHE A 363 -9.40 7.70 -10.21
N ILE A 364 -8.41 6.82 -10.12
CA ILE A 364 -8.19 5.75 -11.09
C ILE A 364 -8.33 4.44 -10.34
N ILE A 365 -9.09 3.51 -10.91
CA ILE A 365 -9.22 2.13 -10.41
C ILE A 365 -8.68 1.14 -11.44
N LYS A 366 -7.84 0.22 -10.98
CA LYS A 366 -7.38 -0.96 -11.71
C LYS A 366 -8.00 -2.20 -11.08
N LEU A 367 -8.60 -3.07 -11.90
CA LEU A 367 -9.01 -4.42 -11.49
C LEU A 367 -8.15 -5.46 -12.18
N ILE A 368 -7.91 -6.57 -11.48
CA ILE A 368 -7.18 -7.74 -11.97
C ILE A 368 -8.06 -8.97 -11.75
N ALA A 369 -8.31 -9.73 -12.82
CA ALA A 369 -9.08 -10.97 -12.79
C ALA A 369 -8.38 -12.06 -13.59
N ASP A 370 -8.68 -13.33 -13.29
CA ASP A 370 -8.21 -14.45 -14.09
C ASP A 370 -9.05 -14.57 -15.36
N ARG A 371 -8.41 -14.48 -16.53
CA ARG A 371 -9.08 -14.53 -17.85
C ARG A 371 -9.83 -15.83 -18.07
N ARG A 372 -9.33 -16.94 -17.53
CA ARG A 372 -9.92 -18.27 -17.74
C ARG A 372 -11.22 -18.47 -16.99
N THR A 373 -11.32 -17.91 -15.79
CA THR A 373 -12.45 -18.18 -14.88
C THR A 373 -13.32 -16.96 -14.60
N GLY A 374 -12.84 -15.75 -14.93
CA GLY A 374 -13.46 -14.49 -14.53
C GLY A 374 -13.32 -14.18 -13.04
N ARG A 375 -12.58 -14.99 -12.26
CA ARG A 375 -12.40 -14.78 -10.82
C ARG A 375 -11.66 -13.46 -10.56
N LEU A 376 -12.17 -12.64 -9.63
CA LEU A 376 -11.46 -11.45 -9.16
C LEU A 376 -10.19 -11.88 -8.39
N LEU A 377 -9.05 -11.31 -8.75
CA LEU A 377 -7.75 -11.59 -8.11
C LEU A 377 -7.25 -10.41 -7.28
N GLY A 378 -7.57 -9.18 -7.66
CA GLY A 378 -7.19 -7.99 -6.92
C GLY A 378 -7.67 -6.70 -7.56
N GLY A 379 -7.38 -5.60 -6.88
CA GLY A 379 -7.61 -4.27 -7.39
C GLY A 379 -6.75 -3.23 -6.69
N GLN A 380 -6.49 -2.15 -7.41
CA GLN A 380 -5.71 -0.99 -6.96
C GLN A 380 -6.51 0.26 -7.28
N ALA A 381 -6.42 1.28 -6.45
CA ALA A 381 -7.00 2.57 -6.76
C ALA A 381 -6.17 3.69 -6.14
N LEU A 382 -6.08 4.82 -6.83
CA LEU A 382 -5.40 6.01 -6.34
C LEU A 382 -6.00 7.29 -6.92
N GLY A 383 -5.87 8.38 -6.17
CA GLY A 383 -6.28 9.73 -6.58
C GLY A 383 -6.89 10.52 -5.43
N PRO A 384 -7.29 11.78 -5.69
CA PRO A 384 -7.89 12.64 -4.66
C PRO A 384 -9.31 12.22 -4.26
N GLY A 385 -10.01 11.43 -5.08
CA GLY A 385 -11.36 10.96 -4.77
C GLY A 385 -11.43 9.82 -3.76
N GLU A 386 -12.66 9.39 -3.49
CA GLU A 386 -12.96 8.35 -2.49
C GLU A 386 -12.58 6.93 -2.96
N VAL A 387 -11.33 6.58 -2.66
CA VAL A 387 -10.67 5.30 -2.99
C VAL A 387 -11.05 4.17 -2.01
N VAL A 388 -11.10 4.45 -0.71
CA VAL A 388 -11.20 3.43 0.34
C VAL A 388 -12.50 2.65 0.21
N LYS A 389 -13.63 3.34 -0.04
CA LYS A 389 -14.92 2.69 -0.33
C LYS A 389 -14.81 1.60 -1.40
N ARG A 390 -14.06 1.83 -2.48
CA ARG A 390 -13.93 0.86 -3.58
C ARG A 390 -13.02 -0.30 -3.21
N ILE A 391 -11.94 -0.02 -2.49
CA ILE A 391 -11.03 -1.06 -1.99
C ILE A 391 -11.73 -1.99 -1.00
N ASP A 392 -12.60 -1.47 -0.13
CA ASP A 392 -13.35 -2.28 0.84
C ASP A 392 -14.40 -3.18 0.17
N VAL A 393 -15.08 -2.68 -0.86
CA VAL A 393 -16.00 -3.50 -1.69
C VAL A 393 -15.23 -4.66 -2.33
N LEU A 394 -14.07 -4.39 -2.94
CA LEU A 394 -13.25 -5.42 -3.56
C LEU A 394 -12.67 -6.41 -2.54
N ALA A 395 -12.24 -5.94 -1.37
CA ALA A 395 -11.73 -6.80 -0.31
C ALA A 395 -12.81 -7.77 0.19
N THR A 396 -14.04 -7.28 0.31
CA THR A 396 -15.22 -8.08 0.64
C THR A 396 -15.49 -9.11 -0.45
N ALA A 397 -15.46 -8.71 -1.72
CA ALA A 397 -15.72 -9.63 -2.82
C ALA A 397 -14.63 -10.73 -2.95
N LEU A 398 -13.35 -10.38 -2.74
CA LEU A 398 -12.24 -11.34 -2.70
C LEU A 398 -12.41 -12.39 -1.61
N ARG A 399 -12.94 -11.99 -0.43
CA ARG A 399 -13.23 -12.90 0.67
C ARG A 399 -14.19 -14.02 0.27
N PHE A 400 -15.16 -13.71 -0.59
CA PHE A 400 -16.14 -14.65 -1.12
C PHE A 400 -15.79 -15.25 -2.48
N ARG A 401 -14.55 -15.01 -2.97
CA ARG A 401 -14.06 -15.51 -4.27
C ARG A 401 -14.93 -15.10 -5.45
N ALA A 402 -15.51 -13.90 -5.39
CA ALA A 402 -16.39 -13.36 -6.43
C ALA A 402 -15.71 -13.31 -7.81
N SER A 403 -16.51 -13.45 -8.85
CA SER A 403 -16.15 -13.22 -10.24
C SER A 403 -16.37 -11.76 -10.65
N VAL A 404 -15.82 -11.34 -11.79
CA VAL A 404 -16.10 -10.02 -12.38
C VAL A 404 -17.57 -9.85 -12.79
N GLU A 405 -18.30 -10.95 -13.04
CA GLU A 405 -19.75 -10.91 -13.26
C GLU A 405 -20.46 -10.49 -11.97
N ASP A 406 -20.09 -11.09 -10.83
CA ASP A 406 -20.63 -10.73 -9.53
C ASP A 406 -20.35 -9.25 -9.21
N ILE A 407 -19.13 -8.75 -9.49
CA ILE A 407 -18.78 -7.33 -9.29
C ILE A 407 -19.61 -6.41 -10.17
N ALA A 408 -19.82 -6.77 -11.44
CA ALA A 408 -20.62 -5.98 -12.36
C ALA A 408 -22.10 -5.91 -11.95
N GLY A 409 -22.60 -6.94 -11.26
CA GLY A 409 -23.97 -7.05 -10.78
C GLY A 409 -24.24 -6.53 -9.36
N LEU A 410 -23.25 -5.95 -8.67
CA LEU A 410 -23.43 -5.44 -7.31
C LEU A 410 -24.45 -4.28 -7.26
N ASP A 411 -25.44 -4.41 -6.39
CA ASP A 411 -26.39 -3.34 -6.05
C ASP A 411 -25.82 -2.47 -4.92
N LEU A 412 -25.09 -1.40 -5.30
CA LEU A 412 -24.40 -0.51 -4.37
C LEU A 412 -25.18 0.79 -4.17
N GLY A 413 -25.11 1.35 -2.95
CA GLY A 413 -25.76 2.61 -2.61
C GLY A 413 -25.38 3.76 -3.54
N TYR A 414 -26.39 4.42 -4.11
CA TYR A 414 -26.24 5.54 -5.03
C TYR A 414 -27.08 6.75 -4.60
N ALA A 415 -26.40 7.90 -4.52
CA ALA A 415 -26.98 9.22 -4.71
C ALA A 415 -25.88 10.13 -5.26
N PRO A 416 -26.22 11.28 -5.89
CA PRO A 416 -25.24 12.14 -6.54
C PRO A 416 -24.00 12.52 -5.72
N PRO A 417 -24.10 12.80 -4.39
CA PRO A 417 -22.94 13.12 -3.55
C PRO A 417 -21.99 11.96 -3.24
N TYR A 418 -22.43 10.71 -3.44
CA TYR A 418 -21.72 9.54 -2.91
C TYR A 418 -21.22 8.57 -3.97
N SER A 419 -21.85 8.52 -5.15
CA SER A 419 -21.42 7.66 -6.25
C SER A 419 -21.92 8.13 -7.61
N THR A 420 -21.51 7.40 -8.65
CA THR A 420 -22.08 7.45 -10.00
C THR A 420 -23.15 6.37 -10.15
N ALA A 421 -24.07 6.54 -11.11
CA ALA A 421 -25.17 5.59 -11.34
C ALA A 421 -24.70 4.16 -11.62
N ILE A 422 -23.55 4.02 -12.31
CA ILE A 422 -22.78 2.78 -12.35
C ILE A 422 -21.53 3.03 -11.52
N ASP A 423 -21.38 2.38 -10.36
CA ASP A 423 -20.21 2.58 -9.50
C ASP A 423 -18.91 2.25 -10.25
N PRO A 424 -17.80 2.97 -9.98
CA PRO A 424 -16.52 2.70 -10.61
C PRO A 424 -16.05 1.24 -10.53
N VAL A 425 -16.35 0.47 -9.47
CA VAL A 425 -15.98 -0.97 -9.43
C VAL A 425 -16.75 -1.79 -10.47
N ALA A 426 -18.06 -1.57 -10.59
CA ALA A 426 -18.90 -2.24 -11.57
C ALA A 426 -18.51 -1.82 -13.00
N HIS A 427 -18.18 -0.55 -13.20
CA HIS A 427 -17.68 -0.06 -14.48
C HIS A 427 -16.36 -0.75 -14.88
N ALA A 428 -15.40 -0.84 -13.97
CA ALA A 428 -14.13 -1.51 -14.23
C ALA A 428 -14.32 -3.02 -14.51
N ALA A 429 -15.23 -3.68 -13.78
CA ALA A 429 -15.58 -5.08 -14.04
C ALA A 429 -16.19 -5.28 -15.43
N ASN A 430 -17.08 -4.38 -15.87
CA ASN A 430 -17.64 -4.39 -17.22
C ASN A 430 -16.59 -4.24 -18.32
N ILE A 431 -15.51 -3.47 -18.09
CA ILE A 431 -14.38 -3.42 -19.03
C ILE A 431 -13.73 -4.80 -19.16
N ILE A 432 -13.50 -5.50 -18.04
CA ILE A 432 -12.93 -6.86 -18.07
C ILE A 432 -13.86 -7.83 -18.80
N ARG A 433 -15.17 -7.80 -18.52
CA ARG A 433 -16.18 -8.63 -19.22
C ARG A 433 -16.13 -8.42 -20.72
N ASN A 434 -16.16 -7.17 -21.17
CA ASN A 434 -16.04 -6.83 -22.60
C ASN A 434 -14.72 -7.32 -23.22
N LYS A 435 -13.60 -7.32 -22.47
CA LYS A 435 -12.32 -7.86 -22.95
C LYS A 435 -12.37 -9.39 -23.06
N MET A 436 -12.99 -10.07 -22.09
CA MET A 436 -13.15 -11.53 -22.10
C MET A 436 -14.07 -11.99 -23.24
N GLU A 437 -15.10 -11.23 -23.57
CA GLU A 437 -16.00 -11.48 -24.71
C GLU A 437 -15.41 -11.07 -26.06
N GLY A 438 -14.20 -10.47 -26.07
CA GLY A 438 -13.55 -9.99 -27.29
C GLY A 438 -14.18 -8.73 -27.91
N LEU A 439 -15.12 -8.09 -27.21
CA LEU A 439 -15.75 -6.84 -27.63
C LEU A 439 -14.80 -5.65 -27.49
N ALA A 440 -13.98 -5.65 -26.43
CA ALA A 440 -12.99 -4.64 -26.10
C ALA A 440 -11.56 -5.17 -26.30
N ARG A 441 -10.70 -4.40 -26.97
CA ARG A 441 -9.28 -4.70 -27.18
C ARG A 441 -8.45 -3.54 -26.67
N GLY A 442 -8.06 -3.61 -25.40
CA GLY A 442 -7.19 -2.60 -24.79
C GLY A 442 -5.72 -2.80 -25.14
N THR A 443 -4.94 -1.72 -25.12
CA THR A 443 -3.48 -1.74 -24.97
C THR A 443 -3.12 -0.99 -23.69
N SER A 444 -2.17 -1.53 -22.91
CA SER A 444 -1.70 -0.84 -21.71
C SER A 444 -0.90 0.41 -22.09
N ALA A 445 -0.75 1.34 -21.14
CA ALA A 445 0.11 2.50 -21.33
C ALA A 445 1.57 2.09 -21.58
N ALA A 446 2.06 1.06 -20.87
CA ALA A 446 3.41 0.54 -21.04
C ALA A 446 3.63 -0.07 -22.42
N ASP A 447 2.69 -0.91 -22.89
CA ASP A 447 2.76 -1.51 -24.22
C ASP A 447 2.76 -0.43 -25.30
N LEU A 448 1.83 0.54 -25.21
CA LEU A 448 1.80 1.64 -26.16
C LEU A 448 3.10 2.44 -26.12
N LYS A 449 3.63 2.78 -24.94
CA LYS A 449 4.89 3.50 -24.81
C LYS A 449 6.04 2.75 -25.48
N ALA A 450 6.14 1.44 -25.29
CA ALA A 450 7.15 0.61 -25.92
C ALA A 450 7.04 0.65 -27.46
N LYS A 451 5.82 0.52 -28.02
CA LYS A 451 5.59 0.67 -29.47
C LYS A 451 5.99 2.05 -29.98
N LEU A 452 5.66 3.10 -29.22
CA LEU A 452 5.97 4.47 -29.59
C LEU A 452 7.47 4.73 -29.64
N ASP A 453 8.22 4.19 -28.67
CA ASP A 453 9.69 4.31 -28.58
C ASP A 453 10.42 3.42 -29.59
N GLY A 454 9.88 2.24 -29.88
CA GLY A 454 10.39 1.33 -30.92
C GLY A 454 10.18 1.84 -32.35
N GLY A 455 9.42 2.93 -32.53
CA GLY A 455 9.15 3.49 -33.85
C GLY A 455 8.19 2.66 -34.69
N GLU A 456 7.32 1.86 -34.05
CA GLU A 456 6.34 1.04 -34.77
C GLU A 456 5.38 1.91 -35.61
N ASP A 457 5.09 1.43 -36.82
CA ASP A 457 4.17 2.07 -37.76
C ASP A 457 2.72 1.79 -37.39
N LEU A 458 2.16 2.65 -36.53
CA LEU A 458 0.78 2.64 -36.08
C LEU A 458 0.13 4.02 -36.25
N THR A 459 -1.21 4.06 -36.24
CA THR A 459 -1.98 5.31 -36.20
C THR A 459 -2.48 5.56 -34.78
N LEU A 460 -2.21 6.75 -34.24
CA LEU A 460 -2.81 7.22 -33.00
C LEU A 460 -4.06 8.03 -33.36
N LEU A 461 -5.25 7.48 -33.12
CA LEU A 461 -6.50 8.17 -33.41
C LEU A 461 -7.02 8.87 -32.16
N ASP A 462 -6.87 10.18 -32.08
CA ASP A 462 -7.44 10.99 -31.00
C ASP A 462 -8.89 11.34 -31.33
N VAL A 463 -9.83 10.83 -30.51
CA VAL A 463 -11.28 11.05 -30.69
C VAL A 463 -11.86 12.07 -29.71
N ARG A 464 -11.00 12.83 -29.03
CA ARG A 464 -11.42 13.96 -28.18
C ARG A 464 -11.92 15.12 -29.02
N THR A 465 -12.55 16.08 -28.36
CA THR A 465 -12.86 17.37 -28.99
C THR A 465 -11.57 18.14 -29.28
N PRO A 466 -11.58 19.09 -30.25
CA PRO A 466 -10.42 19.94 -30.51
C PRO A 466 -9.95 20.72 -29.27
N ALA A 467 -10.88 21.24 -28.46
CA ALA A 467 -10.56 21.96 -27.23
C ALA A 467 -9.80 21.08 -26.22
N GLU A 468 -10.24 19.84 -25.98
CA GLU A 468 -9.54 18.90 -25.10
C GLU A 468 -8.14 18.54 -25.64
N ALA A 469 -7.98 18.43 -26.96
CA ALA A 469 -6.72 18.11 -27.59
C ALA A 469 -5.73 19.29 -27.55
N GLU A 470 -6.24 20.52 -27.57
CA GLU A 470 -5.46 21.74 -27.40
C GLU A 470 -5.02 21.95 -25.94
N GLU A 471 -5.94 21.75 -24.98
CA GLU A 471 -5.67 21.87 -23.54
C GLU A 471 -4.62 20.85 -23.08
N GLN A 472 -4.73 19.60 -23.54
CA GLN A 472 -3.82 18.52 -23.21
C GLN A 472 -3.34 17.79 -24.47
N PRO A 473 -2.32 18.33 -25.17
CA PRO A 473 -1.85 17.76 -26.43
C PRO A 473 -1.08 16.46 -26.20
N PHE A 474 -1.42 15.43 -26.97
CA PHE A 474 -0.59 14.22 -27.11
C PHE A 474 0.39 14.43 -28.27
N ARG A 475 1.63 14.79 -27.96
CA ARG A 475 2.62 15.19 -28.97
C ARG A 475 3.31 13.97 -29.58
N ASP A 476 2.78 13.50 -30.71
CA ASP A 476 3.41 12.46 -31.54
C ASP A 476 3.00 12.63 -33.02
N PRO A 477 3.91 12.49 -34.00
CA PRO A 477 3.58 12.67 -35.43
C PRO A 477 2.56 11.67 -35.98
N ARG A 478 2.32 10.55 -35.29
CA ARG A 478 1.33 9.53 -35.66
C ARG A 478 -0.10 9.93 -35.28
N VAL A 479 -0.30 11.03 -34.56
CA VAL A 479 -1.61 11.47 -34.10
C VAL A 479 -2.46 12.01 -35.25
N ARG A 480 -3.71 11.53 -35.30
CA ARG A 480 -4.79 12.02 -36.14
C ARG A 480 -5.96 12.38 -35.24
N LEU A 481 -6.34 13.65 -35.23
CA LEU A 481 -7.50 14.14 -34.48
C LEU A 481 -8.75 14.01 -35.35
N ILE A 482 -9.66 13.11 -34.98
CA ILE A 482 -10.98 12.95 -35.58
C ILE A 482 -11.97 12.77 -34.42
N PRO A 483 -12.69 13.84 -34.02
CA PRO A 483 -13.70 13.76 -32.97
C PRO A 483 -14.69 12.61 -33.20
N ILE A 484 -15.12 11.96 -32.11
CA ILE A 484 -15.93 10.74 -32.20
C ILE A 484 -17.26 10.94 -32.96
N ASP A 485 -17.84 12.14 -32.89
CA ASP A 485 -19.06 12.54 -33.60
C ASP A 485 -18.85 12.72 -35.11
N GLU A 486 -17.61 12.98 -35.56
CA GLU A 486 -17.23 13.03 -36.97
C GLU A 486 -16.72 11.70 -37.52
N LEU A 487 -16.29 10.78 -36.63
CA LEU A 487 -15.57 9.55 -36.98
C LEU A 487 -16.26 8.73 -38.07
N ARG A 488 -17.59 8.59 -38.02
CA ARG A 488 -18.36 7.79 -39.00
C ARG A 488 -18.29 8.35 -40.41
N GLN A 489 -18.20 9.68 -40.54
CA GLN A 489 -18.15 10.36 -41.83
C GLN A 489 -16.73 10.39 -42.39
N ARG A 490 -15.73 10.31 -41.50
CA ARG A 490 -14.30 10.46 -41.82
C ARG A 490 -13.51 9.14 -41.82
N LEU A 491 -14.20 8.00 -41.89
CA LEU A 491 -13.57 6.67 -41.92
C LEU A 491 -12.59 6.49 -43.08
N GLY A 492 -12.81 7.18 -44.21
CA GLY A 492 -11.93 7.12 -45.38
C GLY A 492 -10.54 7.71 -45.16
N GLU A 493 -10.35 8.52 -44.11
CA GLU A 493 -9.05 9.13 -43.76
C GLU A 493 -8.14 8.15 -42.99
N LEU A 494 -8.67 7.02 -42.53
CA LEU A 494 -7.96 6.07 -41.67
C LEU A 494 -7.41 4.88 -42.47
N PRO A 495 -6.15 4.47 -42.21
CA PRO A 495 -5.57 3.31 -42.89
C PRO A 495 -6.22 2.01 -42.39
N ARG A 496 -6.57 1.12 -43.32
CA ARG A 496 -7.15 -0.20 -43.00
C ARG A 496 -6.12 -1.28 -42.70
N SER A 497 -4.88 -1.09 -43.15
CA SER A 497 -3.79 -2.07 -43.08
C SER A 497 -2.84 -1.89 -41.89
N ARG A 498 -3.01 -0.83 -41.10
CA ARG A 498 -2.17 -0.51 -39.95
C ARG A 498 -2.95 -0.65 -38.65
N GLU A 499 -2.24 -0.93 -37.56
CA GLU A 499 -2.83 -0.88 -36.23
C GLU A 499 -3.31 0.56 -35.95
N ILE A 500 -4.54 0.67 -35.43
CA ILE A 500 -5.08 1.93 -34.92
C ILE A 500 -5.20 1.81 -33.41
N VAL A 501 -4.52 2.70 -32.68
CA VAL A 501 -4.68 2.87 -31.24
C VAL A 501 -5.48 4.13 -30.98
N VAL A 502 -6.69 3.96 -30.46
CA VAL A 502 -7.62 5.05 -30.20
C VAL A 502 -7.34 5.67 -28.84
N LEU A 503 -7.23 7.00 -28.81
CA LEU A 503 -6.98 7.83 -27.65
C LEU A 503 -8.24 8.64 -27.31
N CYS A 504 -8.57 8.69 -26.03
CA CYS A 504 -9.46 9.70 -25.49
C CYS A 504 -9.07 10.02 -24.05
N ARG A 505 -9.83 10.88 -23.36
CA ARG A 505 -9.51 11.26 -21.97
C ARG A 505 -9.51 10.06 -21.00
N THR A 506 -10.54 9.22 -21.01
CA THR A 506 -10.77 8.20 -19.95
C THR A 506 -10.92 6.76 -20.47
N GLY A 507 -10.79 6.54 -21.78
CA GLY A 507 -10.98 5.24 -22.44
C GLY A 507 -12.40 4.97 -22.96
N VAL A 508 -13.44 5.61 -22.44
CA VAL A 508 -14.85 5.32 -22.82
C VAL A 508 -15.13 5.62 -24.31
N ARG A 509 -14.89 6.85 -24.76
CA ARG A 509 -15.05 7.25 -26.17
C ARG A 509 -14.13 6.44 -27.09
N ALA A 510 -12.93 6.10 -26.62
CA ALA A 510 -12.00 5.29 -27.39
C ALA A 510 -12.51 3.86 -27.61
N TYR A 511 -13.17 3.25 -26.61
CA TYR A 511 -13.87 1.98 -26.77
C TYR A 511 -15.02 2.09 -27.77
N GLU A 512 -15.86 3.12 -27.68
CA GLU A 512 -16.96 3.35 -28.63
C GLU A 512 -16.45 3.51 -30.07
N ALA A 513 -15.40 4.30 -30.26
CA ALA A 513 -14.71 4.45 -31.53
C ALA A 513 -14.10 3.13 -32.03
N GLN A 514 -13.53 2.30 -31.16
CA GLN A 514 -13.09 0.96 -31.51
C GLN A 514 -14.26 0.11 -32.03
N ARG A 515 -15.45 0.19 -31.42
CA ARG A 515 -16.66 -0.50 -31.90
C ARG A 515 -17.12 0.02 -33.25
N VAL A 516 -17.07 1.35 -33.47
CA VAL A 516 -17.37 1.98 -34.77
C VAL A 516 -16.44 1.46 -35.86
N LEU A 517 -15.13 1.46 -35.60
CA LEU A 517 -14.11 1.01 -36.55
C LEU A 517 -14.22 -0.48 -36.84
N ASN A 518 -14.42 -1.31 -35.81
CA ASN A 518 -14.64 -2.75 -35.99
C ASN A 518 -15.88 -3.03 -36.87
N GLY A 519 -16.98 -2.30 -36.65
CA GLY A 519 -18.18 -2.39 -37.47
C GLY A 519 -17.97 -1.95 -38.93
N ALA A 520 -17.04 -1.02 -39.16
CA ALA A 520 -16.63 -0.58 -40.49
C ALA A 520 -15.56 -1.48 -41.15
N GLY A 521 -15.21 -2.61 -40.52
CA GLY A 521 -14.29 -3.62 -41.04
C GLY A 521 -12.81 -3.36 -40.77
N PHE A 522 -12.46 -2.42 -39.88
CA PHE A 522 -11.09 -2.31 -39.37
C PHE A 522 -10.82 -3.47 -38.41
N ARG A 523 -9.73 -4.21 -38.60
CA ARG A 523 -9.48 -5.48 -37.87
C ARG A 523 -8.52 -5.34 -36.70
N ASP A 524 -7.56 -4.43 -36.80
CA ASP A 524 -6.53 -4.21 -35.80
C ASP A 524 -6.70 -2.84 -35.13
N VAL A 525 -7.72 -2.77 -34.28
CA VAL A 525 -8.07 -1.56 -33.53
C VAL A 525 -7.99 -1.87 -32.06
N ARG A 526 -7.26 -1.02 -31.33
CA ARG A 526 -7.15 -1.05 -29.88
C ARG A 526 -7.50 0.31 -29.29
N PHE A 527 -7.86 0.36 -28.02
CA PHE A 527 -7.90 1.63 -27.28
C PHE A 527 -6.86 1.63 -26.17
N LEU A 528 -6.36 2.81 -25.82
CA LEU A 528 -5.50 2.97 -24.65
C LEU A 528 -6.32 2.75 -23.37
N ASP A 529 -5.96 1.72 -22.59
CA ASP A 529 -6.58 1.44 -21.29
C ASP A 529 -6.45 2.66 -20.37
N GLY A 530 -7.56 3.07 -19.76
CA GLY A 530 -7.67 4.28 -18.94
C GLY A 530 -7.56 5.61 -19.71
N GLY A 531 -7.24 5.60 -21.00
CA GLY A 531 -7.05 6.83 -21.78
C GLY A 531 -5.92 7.72 -21.26
N LEU A 532 -5.90 8.98 -21.70
CA LEU A 532 -4.84 9.93 -21.36
C LEU A 532 -4.83 10.35 -19.89
N ALA A 533 -5.95 10.24 -19.18
CA ALA A 533 -6.01 10.50 -17.75
C ALA A 533 -5.23 9.47 -16.92
N ALA A 534 -5.00 8.26 -17.46
CA ALA A 534 -4.16 7.23 -16.85
C ALA A 534 -2.82 7.05 -17.58
N TRP A 535 -2.42 7.99 -18.44
CA TRP A 535 -1.13 7.95 -19.14
C TRP A 535 -0.02 8.51 -18.23
N PRO A 536 0.93 7.69 -17.75
CA PRO A 536 1.88 8.14 -16.74
C PRO A 536 3.19 8.68 -17.32
N TYR A 537 3.35 8.71 -18.64
CA TYR A 537 4.63 9.10 -19.24
C TYR A 537 4.63 10.58 -19.60
N PRO A 538 5.70 11.32 -19.26
CA PRO A 538 5.82 12.72 -19.64
C PRO A 538 5.87 12.87 -21.17
N PRO A 539 5.55 14.07 -21.70
CA PRO A 539 5.79 14.39 -23.10
C PRO A 539 7.25 14.16 -23.48
N ARG A 540 7.53 13.71 -24.71
CA ARG A 540 8.91 13.62 -25.20
C ARG A 540 9.60 14.99 -25.09
N GLY A 541 10.77 15.02 -24.45
CA GLY A 541 11.59 16.23 -24.29
C GLY A 541 11.36 17.04 -23.01
N ALA A 542 10.47 16.59 -22.12
CA ALA A 542 10.36 17.11 -20.77
C ALA A 542 11.20 16.25 -19.82
N VAL A 543 12.45 16.67 -19.55
CA VAL A 543 13.27 16.21 -18.41
C VAL A 543 13.82 17.43 -17.73
#